data_AF-A0A223CYT8-F1
#
_entry.id   AF-A0A223CYT8-F1
#
_cell.length_a   1.000
_cell.length_b   1.000
_cell.length_c   1.000
_cell.angle_alpha   90.00
_cell.angle_beta   90.00
_cell.angle_gamma   90.00
#
_symmetry.space_group_name_H-M   'P 1'
#
loop_
_entity.id
_entity.type
_entity.pdbx_description
1 polymer ?
#
loop_
_entity_poly.entity_id
_entity_poly.type
_entity_poly.pdbx_seq_one_letter_code
_entity_poly.pdbx_strand_id
1 'polypeptide(L)'
;MTKFKTILTATALAALTMSATAYAGNEHGAVDSDIVHSHPAGHDHSSHQHQHKAPQKQLGELEKQALVDAGIDLKQLQVAHEQIRVEFDNLRAHSNAIHEKVSAAKDEKLQAQVKQDLEKFRSIMQQLQVSKQEYRTLKQELRTAAEAKDKSKIKATFAKLQTSQQDVVKLLQAADKELQKELTKLQ
;
A
#
# COMPACT_ATOMS: atom_id res chain seq x y z
N MET A 1 31.58 19.95 -42.10
CA MET A 1 31.49 18.48 -42.19
C MET A 1 31.68 17.97 -40.76
N THR A 2 30.79 17.25 -40.08
CA THR A 2 29.68 16.38 -40.48
C THR A 2 28.69 16.36 -39.32
N LYS A 3 27.39 16.36 -39.63
CA LYS A 3 26.28 16.31 -38.69
C LYS A 3 26.14 14.89 -38.13
N PHE A 4 25.85 14.74 -36.84
CA PHE A 4 25.18 13.54 -36.33
C PHE A 4 23.98 13.95 -35.48
N LYS A 5 22.79 13.79 -36.09
CA LYS A 5 21.54 13.56 -35.41
C LYS A 5 21.47 12.06 -35.11
N THR A 6 21.27 11.66 -33.87
CA THR A 6 20.60 10.38 -33.56
C THR A 6 19.79 10.55 -32.28
N ILE A 7 18.50 10.31 -32.47
CA ILE A 7 17.42 10.25 -31.50
C ILE A 7 17.56 8.91 -30.77
N LEU A 8 17.50 8.90 -29.44
CA LEU A 8 16.88 7.78 -28.73
C LEU A 8 16.14 8.31 -27.50
N THR A 9 14.83 8.41 -27.69
CA THR A 9 13.82 8.42 -26.64
C THR A 9 13.98 7.13 -25.83
N ALA A 10 14.29 7.25 -24.54
CA ALA A 10 14.14 6.15 -23.58
C ALA A 10 13.17 6.60 -22.50
N THR A 11 11.92 6.31 -22.79
CA THR A 11 10.76 6.41 -21.93
C THR A 11 10.93 5.57 -20.67
N ALA A 12 10.52 6.15 -19.53
CA ALA A 12 10.06 5.51 -18.31
C ALA A 12 10.96 4.42 -17.67
N LEU A 13 11.58 4.76 -16.54
CA LEU A 13 11.45 3.87 -15.40
C LEU A 13 10.40 4.45 -14.46
N ALA A 14 9.30 3.71 -14.39
CA ALA A 14 8.11 4.04 -13.66
C ALA A 14 8.45 4.55 -12.26
N ALA A 15 7.91 5.73 -11.97
CA ALA A 15 7.74 6.20 -10.62
C ALA A 15 7.21 5.04 -9.76
N LEU A 16 7.78 4.88 -8.56
CA LEU A 16 7.13 4.18 -7.46
C LEU A 16 5.90 4.99 -7.00
N THR A 17 4.99 5.28 -7.92
CA THR A 17 3.64 5.72 -7.60
C THR A 17 2.91 4.49 -7.11
N MET A 18 2.75 4.39 -5.79
CA MET A 18 1.84 3.44 -5.17
C MET A 18 0.40 3.84 -5.51
N SER A 19 -0.05 3.51 -6.73
CA SER A 19 -1.45 3.62 -7.12
C SER A 19 -2.21 2.48 -6.43
N ALA A 20 -3.02 2.83 -5.44
CA ALA A 20 -4.03 1.92 -4.92
C ALA A 20 -5.15 1.79 -5.97
N THR A 21 -5.10 0.76 -6.81
CA THR A 21 -6.25 0.38 -7.63
C THR A 21 -7.06 -0.67 -6.87
N ALA A 22 -8.27 -0.27 -6.48
CA ALA A 22 -9.29 -1.17 -5.98
C ALA A 22 -9.74 -2.09 -7.11
N TYR A 23 -9.75 -3.39 -6.84
CA TYR A 23 -10.47 -4.39 -7.63
C TYR A 23 -11.98 -4.14 -7.46
N ALA A 24 -12.68 -3.82 -8.54
CA ALA A 24 -14.11 -4.03 -8.66
C ALA A 24 -14.31 -5.16 -9.68
N GLY A 25 -14.68 -6.34 -9.19
CA GLY A 25 -15.24 -7.37 -10.04
C GLY A 25 -16.63 -6.93 -10.49
N ASN A 26 -16.93 -7.15 -11.76
CA ASN A 26 -18.30 -7.24 -12.22
C ASN A 26 -18.37 -8.27 -13.35
N GLU A 27 -18.83 -9.47 -13.01
CA GLU A 27 -19.43 -10.39 -13.96
C GLU A 27 -20.89 -9.97 -14.15
N HIS A 28 -21.25 -9.46 -15.34
CA HIS A 28 -22.46 -9.87 -16.07
C HIS A 28 -22.68 -9.04 -17.33
N GLY A 29 -23.06 -9.72 -18.41
CA GLY A 29 -23.89 -9.14 -19.47
C GLY A 29 -23.13 -8.79 -20.75
N ALA A 30 -22.92 -9.79 -21.59
CA ALA A 30 -22.60 -9.61 -23.00
C ALA A 30 -23.84 -9.09 -23.77
N VAL A 31 -23.62 -8.01 -24.54
CA VAL A 31 -24.20 -7.62 -25.85
C VAL A 31 -25.67 -7.91 -26.16
N ASP A 32 -26.42 -6.86 -26.55
CA ASP A 32 -26.74 -6.65 -27.97
C ASP A 32 -27.09 -5.17 -28.27
N SER A 33 -27.07 -4.84 -29.55
CA SER A 33 -26.89 -3.52 -30.17
C SER A 33 -28.21 -2.93 -30.67
N ASP A 34 -28.35 -1.60 -30.73
CA ASP A 34 -28.66 -0.88 -31.98
C ASP A 34 -28.79 0.66 -31.81
N ILE A 35 -27.97 1.36 -32.60
CA ILE A 35 -28.22 2.55 -33.46
C ILE A 35 -29.06 3.73 -32.91
N VAL A 36 -28.46 4.94 -32.89
CA VAL A 36 -28.73 6.07 -33.81
C VAL A 36 -27.75 7.24 -33.51
N HIS A 37 -27.19 7.79 -34.58
CA HIS A 37 -26.36 9.00 -34.65
C HIS A 37 -27.09 10.29 -34.23
N SER A 38 -26.40 11.22 -33.56
CA SER A 38 -26.34 12.67 -33.88
C SER A 38 -25.39 13.42 -32.92
N HIS A 39 -24.34 14.02 -33.46
CA HIS A 39 -23.55 15.13 -32.87
C HIS A 39 -24.03 16.45 -33.51
N PRO A 40 -23.58 17.66 -33.09
CA PRO A 40 -22.87 18.08 -31.87
C PRO A 40 -23.47 19.36 -31.24
N ALA A 41 -23.13 19.68 -29.98
CA ALA A 41 -22.86 21.05 -29.51
C ALA A 41 -22.80 21.06 -27.97
N GLY A 42 -21.74 21.64 -27.42
CA GLY A 42 -21.63 21.90 -25.98
C GLY A 42 -20.27 21.50 -25.44
N HIS A 43 -19.26 22.31 -25.75
CA HIS A 43 -18.13 22.46 -24.83
C HIS A 43 -18.70 22.94 -23.50
N ASP A 44 -18.58 22.12 -22.45
CA ASP A 44 -18.31 22.66 -21.12
C ASP A 44 -17.58 21.61 -20.27
N HIS A 45 -16.30 21.91 -20.02
CA HIS A 45 -15.48 21.24 -19.04
C HIS A 45 -15.98 21.64 -17.66
N SER A 46 -16.55 20.70 -16.91
CA SER A 46 -16.55 20.75 -15.45
C SER A 46 -16.60 19.34 -14.88
N SER A 47 -15.44 18.72 -14.89
CA SER A 47 -15.08 17.58 -14.07
C SER A 47 -15.24 17.94 -12.59
N HIS A 48 -16.36 17.56 -11.99
CA HIS A 48 -16.47 17.34 -10.56
C HIS A 48 -16.56 15.84 -10.30
N GLN A 49 -15.44 15.16 -10.51
CA GLN A 49 -15.17 13.94 -9.75
C GLN A 49 -15.02 14.38 -8.29
N HIS A 50 -16.12 14.32 -7.55
CA HIS A 50 -16.03 14.12 -6.12
C HIS A 50 -15.43 12.72 -5.90
N GLN A 51 -14.10 12.64 -5.94
CA GLN A 51 -13.38 11.62 -5.19
C GLN A 51 -13.78 11.85 -3.74
N HIS A 52 -14.81 11.13 -3.30
CA HIS A 52 -15.03 10.87 -1.90
C HIS A 52 -13.78 10.12 -1.41
N LYS A 53 -12.77 10.89 -0.97
CA LYS A 53 -11.85 10.42 0.06
C LYS A 53 -12.75 9.97 1.19
N ALA A 54 -13.01 8.66 1.26
CA ALA A 54 -13.68 8.08 2.41
C ALA A 54 -12.90 8.60 3.63
N PRO A 55 -13.52 9.42 4.51
CA PRO A 55 -12.82 9.87 5.69
C PRO A 55 -12.38 8.59 6.42
N GLN A 56 -11.11 8.54 6.82
CA GLN A 56 -10.66 7.57 7.82
C GLN A 56 -11.52 7.80 9.06
N LYS A 57 -12.70 7.17 9.13
CA LYS A 57 -13.59 7.25 10.27
C LYS A 57 -12.86 6.56 11.41
N GLN A 58 -12.26 7.38 12.28
CA GLN A 58 -11.77 6.93 13.57
C GLN A 58 -12.88 6.14 14.28
N LEU A 59 -12.49 5.21 15.15
CA LEU A 59 -13.51 4.48 15.92
C LEU A 59 -14.38 5.47 16.68
N GLY A 60 -15.69 5.32 16.54
CA GLY A 60 -16.67 6.10 17.30
C GLY A 60 -16.55 5.79 18.81
N GLU A 61 -17.04 6.69 19.67
CA GLU A 61 -17.01 6.48 21.12
C GLU A 61 -17.74 5.19 21.53
N LEU A 62 -18.86 4.88 20.87
CA LEU A 62 -19.62 3.64 21.09
C LEU A 62 -18.83 2.38 20.69
N GLU A 63 -18.07 2.45 19.60
CA GLU A 63 -17.25 1.32 19.14
C GLU A 63 -16.07 1.10 20.10
N LYS A 64 -15.43 2.19 20.56
CA LYS A 64 -14.36 2.13 21.58
C LYS A 64 -14.89 1.52 22.88
N GLN A 65 -16.09 1.91 23.32
CA GLN A 65 -16.70 1.33 24.51
C GLN A 65 -16.99 -0.15 24.33
N ALA A 66 -17.53 -0.58 23.18
CA ALA A 66 -17.76 -1.99 22.90
C ALA A 66 -16.48 -2.84 22.91
N LEU A 67 -15.35 -2.28 22.44
CA LEU A 67 -14.03 -2.91 22.54
C LEU A 67 -13.58 -3.04 24.01
N VAL A 68 -13.70 -1.97 24.80
CA VAL A 68 -13.36 -1.99 26.24
C VAL A 68 -14.25 -2.98 27.00
N ASP A 69 -15.55 -3.01 26.71
CA ASP A 69 -16.53 -3.93 27.30
C ASP A 69 -16.28 -5.40 26.91
N ALA A 70 -15.59 -5.63 25.80
CA ALA A 70 -15.11 -6.94 25.38
C ALA A 70 -13.73 -7.27 26.00
N GLY A 71 -13.15 -6.38 26.82
CA GLY A 71 -11.88 -6.58 27.49
C GLY A 71 -10.66 -6.32 26.60
N ILE A 72 -10.82 -5.56 25.52
CA ILE A 72 -9.73 -5.24 24.59
C ILE A 72 -8.90 -4.07 25.11
N ASP A 73 -7.57 -4.24 25.15
CA ASP A 73 -6.64 -3.17 25.47
C ASP A 73 -6.35 -2.28 24.25
N LEU A 74 -6.97 -1.10 24.23
CA LEU A 74 -6.78 -0.11 23.16
C LEU A 74 -5.35 0.46 23.13
N LYS A 75 -4.61 0.45 24.26
CA LYS A 75 -3.21 0.91 24.28
C LYS A 75 -2.32 -0.03 23.50
N GLN A 76 -2.52 -1.34 23.64
CA GLN A 76 -1.78 -2.33 22.89
C GLN A 76 -1.97 -2.15 21.37
N LEU A 77 -3.20 -1.82 20.93
CA LEU A 77 -3.49 -1.53 19.54
C LEU A 77 -2.76 -0.27 19.03
N GLN A 78 -2.69 0.77 19.87
CA GLN A 78 -1.96 2.00 19.54
C GLN A 78 -0.45 1.76 19.44
N VAL A 79 0.14 1.02 20.38
CA VAL A 79 1.56 0.69 20.38
C VAL A 79 1.93 -0.10 19.11
N ALA A 80 1.15 -1.12 18.75
CA ALA A 80 1.39 -1.87 17.53
C ALA A 80 1.28 -1.01 16.26
N HIS A 81 0.32 -0.09 16.22
CA HIS A 81 0.19 0.85 15.10
C HIS A 81 1.38 1.79 14.98
N GLU A 82 1.87 2.33 16.10
CA GLU A 82 3.04 3.20 16.11
C GLU A 82 4.31 2.43 15.72
N GLN A 83 4.46 1.19 16.19
CA GLN A 83 5.58 0.34 15.77
C GLN A 83 5.58 0.11 14.25
N ILE A 84 4.43 -0.26 13.66
CA ILE A 84 4.30 -0.44 12.21
C ILE A 84 4.68 0.86 11.46
N ARG A 85 4.30 2.02 12.00
CA ARG A 85 4.64 3.31 11.40
C ARG A 85 6.14 3.56 11.42
N VAL A 86 6.78 3.40 12.57
CA VAL A 86 8.24 3.58 12.72
C VAL A 86 9.01 2.65 11.77
N GLU A 87 8.64 1.38 11.70
CA GLU A 87 9.28 0.41 10.80
C GLU A 87 9.09 0.77 9.33
N PHE A 88 7.94 1.33 8.95
CA PHE A 88 7.71 1.81 7.59
C PHE A 88 8.55 3.05 7.26
N ASP A 89 8.70 3.98 8.20
CA ASP A 89 9.53 5.17 8.03
C ASP A 89 11.01 4.80 7.87
N ASN A 90 11.51 3.83 8.65
CA ASN A 90 12.87 3.28 8.51
C ASN A 90 13.09 2.65 7.12
N LEU A 91 12.17 1.78 6.69
CA LEU A 91 12.23 1.13 5.39
C LEU A 91 12.25 2.14 4.25
N ARG A 92 11.46 3.21 4.36
CA ARG A 92 11.44 4.31 3.38
C ARG A 92 12.78 5.05 3.34
N ALA A 93 13.36 5.35 4.51
CA ALA A 93 14.65 6.02 4.60
C ALA A 93 15.76 5.20 3.94
N HIS A 94 15.86 3.90 4.24
CA HIS A 94 16.86 3.02 3.64
C HIS A 94 16.66 2.85 2.13
N SER A 95 15.41 2.69 1.67
CA SER A 95 15.13 2.58 0.23
C SER A 95 15.53 3.85 -0.52
N ASN A 96 15.29 5.03 0.07
CA ASN A 96 15.70 6.30 -0.53
C ASN A 96 17.23 6.43 -0.59
N ALA A 97 17.92 6.04 0.48
CA ALA A 97 19.39 6.09 0.52
C ALA A 97 20.04 5.18 -0.55
N ILE A 98 19.49 3.98 -0.80
CA ILE A 98 19.93 3.13 -1.92
C ILE A 98 19.69 3.84 -3.25
N HIS A 99 18.49 4.39 -3.45
CA HIS A 99 18.12 5.06 -4.69
C HIS A 99 19.05 6.25 -4.99
N GLU A 100 19.35 7.08 -3.98
CA GLU A 100 20.27 8.21 -4.11
C GLU A 100 21.69 7.76 -4.47
N LYS A 101 22.24 6.75 -3.79
CA LYS A 101 23.59 6.21 -4.08
C LYS A 101 23.68 5.64 -5.50
N VAL A 102 22.70 4.83 -5.88
CA VAL A 102 22.67 4.14 -7.18
C VAL A 102 22.43 5.12 -8.33
N SER A 103 21.56 6.12 -8.15
CA SER A 103 21.31 7.16 -9.16
C SER A 103 22.49 8.12 -9.32
N ALA A 104 23.18 8.46 -8.22
CA ALA A 104 24.38 9.30 -8.25
C ALA A 104 25.54 8.65 -9.00
N ALA A 105 25.68 7.32 -8.93
CA ALA A 105 26.75 6.58 -9.62
C ALA A 105 26.61 6.60 -11.15
N LYS A 106 25.41 6.80 -11.69
CA LYS A 106 25.10 6.75 -13.15
C LYS A 106 25.64 5.50 -13.85
N ASP A 107 25.79 4.40 -13.11
CA ASP A 107 26.29 3.12 -13.60
C ASP A 107 25.11 2.15 -13.81
N GLU A 108 24.84 1.84 -15.09
CA GLU A 108 23.75 0.92 -15.47
C GLU A 108 23.99 -0.52 -14.98
N LYS A 109 25.25 -0.96 -14.88
CA LYS A 109 25.57 -2.30 -14.34
C LYS A 109 25.29 -2.35 -12.85
N LEU A 110 25.67 -1.31 -12.11
CA LEU A 110 25.35 -1.21 -10.67
C LEU A 110 23.84 -1.17 -10.45
N GLN A 111 23.10 -0.40 -11.25
CA GLN A 111 21.63 -0.36 -11.20
C GLN A 111 21.01 -1.74 -11.43
N ALA A 112 21.49 -2.48 -12.44
CA ALA A 112 21.02 -3.83 -12.72
C ALA A 112 21.34 -4.81 -11.58
N GLN A 113 22.54 -4.71 -10.98
CA GLN A 113 22.94 -5.54 -9.85
C GLN A 113 22.07 -5.28 -8.62
N VAL A 114 21.93 -4.02 -8.20
CA VAL A 114 21.06 -3.66 -7.06
C VAL A 114 19.62 -4.10 -7.31
N LYS A 115 19.15 -4.02 -8.57
CA LYS A 115 17.83 -4.51 -8.94
C LYS A 115 17.70 -6.01 -8.66
N GLN A 116 18.71 -6.83 -8.99
CA GLN A 116 18.71 -8.26 -8.72
C GLN A 116 18.83 -8.56 -7.22
N ASP A 117 19.72 -7.85 -6.51
CA ASP A 117 19.95 -8.06 -5.08
C ASP A 117 18.70 -7.75 -4.24
N LEU A 118 17.86 -6.81 -4.72
CA LEU A 118 16.58 -6.45 -4.10
C LEU A 118 15.37 -7.30 -4.55
N GLU A 119 15.54 -8.39 -5.30
CA GLU A 119 14.43 -9.29 -5.65
C GLU A 119 13.76 -9.88 -4.41
N LYS A 120 14.56 -10.28 -3.40
CA LYS A 120 14.01 -10.78 -2.13
C LYS A 120 13.21 -9.70 -1.40
N PHE A 121 13.70 -8.45 -1.40
CA PHE A 121 12.95 -7.31 -0.87
C PHE A 121 11.61 -7.14 -1.59
N ARG A 122 11.57 -7.22 -2.93
CA ARG A 122 10.31 -7.14 -3.71
C ARG A 122 9.32 -8.23 -3.32
N SER A 123 9.79 -9.47 -3.15
CA SER A 123 8.94 -10.58 -2.71
C SER A 123 8.34 -10.33 -1.33
N ILE A 124 9.13 -9.83 -0.37
CA ILE A 124 8.64 -9.45 0.97
C ILE A 124 7.62 -8.33 0.87
N MET A 125 7.84 -7.32 0.01
CA MET A 125 6.90 -6.22 -0.19
C MET A 125 5.56 -6.69 -0.81
N GLN A 126 5.57 -7.72 -1.66
CA GLN A 126 4.33 -8.34 -2.16
C GLN A 126 3.56 -9.03 -1.03
N GLN A 127 4.25 -9.78 -0.16
CA GLN A 127 3.62 -10.39 1.03
C GLN A 127 3.04 -9.31 1.95
N LEU A 128 3.77 -8.22 2.16
CA LEU A 128 3.33 -7.08 2.96
C LEU A 128 2.05 -6.44 2.40
N GLN A 129 1.89 -6.36 1.08
CA GLN A 129 0.66 -5.85 0.46
C GLN A 129 -0.53 -6.74 0.80
N VAL A 130 -0.37 -8.06 0.75
CA VAL A 130 -1.41 -9.03 1.12
C VAL A 130 -1.76 -8.89 2.60
N SER A 131 -0.77 -8.88 3.50
CA SER A 131 -1.00 -8.72 4.94
C SER A 131 -1.63 -7.37 5.29
N LYS A 132 -1.29 -6.29 4.58
CA LYS A 132 -1.91 -4.97 4.77
C LYS A 132 -3.38 -4.96 4.34
N GLN A 133 -3.72 -5.70 3.28
CA GLN A 133 -5.10 -5.83 2.86
C GLN A 133 -5.92 -6.64 3.86
N GLU A 134 -5.38 -7.76 4.35
CA GLU A 134 -6.00 -8.55 5.43
C GLU A 134 -6.20 -7.71 6.69
N TYR A 135 -5.19 -6.95 7.11
CA TYR A 135 -5.29 -6.03 8.25
C TYR A 135 -6.44 -5.02 8.09
N ARG A 136 -6.62 -4.46 6.88
CA ARG A 136 -7.75 -3.55 6.60
C ARG A 136 -9.09 -4.24 6.72
N THR A 137 -9.21 -5.46 6.18
CA THR A 137 -10.42 -6.27 6.30
C THR A 137 -10.75 -6.57 7.76
N LEU A 138 -9.77 -7.01 8.55
CA LEU A 138 -9.94 -7.30 9.97
C LEU A 138 -10.34 -6.06 10.78
N LYS A 139 -9.79 -4.87 10.47
CA LYS A 139 -10.25 -3.60 11.10
C LYS A 139 -11.71 -3.30 10.79
N GLN A 140 -12.15 -3.56 9.56
CA GLN A 140 -13.54 -3.35 9.17
C GLN A 140 -14.46 -4.35 9.87
N GLU A 141 -14.09 -5.63 9.91
CA GLU A 141 -14.82 -6.66 10.65
C GLU A 141 -14.94 -6.33 12.14
N LEU A 142 -13.85 -5.84 12.75
CA LEU A 142 -13.83 -5.45 14.16
C LEU A 142 -14.81 -4.30 14.43
N ARG A 143 -14.88 -3.33 13.50
CA ARG A 143 -15.83 -2.23 13.56
C ARG A 143 -17.27 -2.74 13.47
N THR A 144 -17.58 -3.59 12.50
CA THR A 144 -18.92 -4.20 12.38
C THR A 144 -19.30 -5.00 13.62
N ALA A 145 -18.37 -5.76 14.20
CA ALA A 145 -18.61 -6.49 15.45
C ALA A 145 -18.84 -5.55 16.64
N ALA A 146 -18.11 -4.44 16.72
CA ALA A 146 -18.29 -3.41 17.74
C ALA A 146 -19.64 -2.68 17.62
N GLU A 147 -20.05 -2.33 16.40
CA GLU A 147 -21.36 -1.74 16.11
C GLU A 147 -22.50 -2.69 16.51
N ALA A 148 -22.35 -3.99 16.26
CA ALA A 148 -23.28 -5.04 16.68
C ALA A 148 -23.21 -5.40 18.18
N LYS A 149 -22.23 -4.85 18.93
CA LYS A 149 -21.93 -5.19 20.33
C LYS A 149 -21.70 -6.69 20.56
N ASP A 150 -21.23 -7.42 19.55
CA ASP A 150 -20.94 -8.85 19.62
C ASP A 150 -19.57 -9.08 20.26
N LYS A 151 -19.55 -9.26 21.59
CA LYS A 151 -18.33 -9.44 22.36
C LYS A 151 -17.50 -10.65 21.92
N SER A 152 -18.14 -11.73 21.48
CA SER A 152 -17.44 -12.95 21.04
C SER A 152 -16.70 -12.69 19.75
N LYS A 153 -17.40 -12.09 18.77
CA LYS A 153 -16.80 -11.73 17.48
C LYS A 153 -15.73 -10.65 17.62
N ILE A 154 -15.93 -9.66 18.49
CA ILE A 154 -14.90 -8.64 18.80
C ILE A 154 -13.60 -9.32 19.27
N LYS A 155 -13.67 -10.24 20.23
CA LYS A 155 -12.48 -10.95 20.75
C LYS A 155 -11.80 -11.77 19.66
N ALA A 156 -12.57 -12.53 18.89
CA ALA A 156 -12.03 -13.38 17.83
C ALA A 156 -11.36 -12.55 16.72
N THR A 157 -12.00 -11.48 16.25
CA THR A 157 -11.44 -10.60 15.22
C THR A 157 -10.25 -9.81 15.75
N PHE A 158 -10.27 -9.36 17.01
CA PHE A 158 -9.14 -8.67 17.61
C PHE A 158 -7.90 -9.57 17.73
N ALA A 159 -8.06 -10.83 18.15
CA ALA A 159 -6.95 -11.78 18.19
C ALA A 159 -6.30 -11.98 16.80
N LYS A 160 -7.12 -12.11 15.74
CA LYS A 160 -6.62 -12.15 14.36
C LYS A 160 -5.91 -10.87 13.96
N LEU A 161 -6.46 -9.71 14.35
CA LEU A 161 -5.87 -8.41 14.08
C LEU A 161 -4.48 -8.28 14.72
N GLN A 162 -4.30 -8.76 15.96
CA GLN A 162 -3.00 -8.76 16.63
C GLN A 162 -1.97 -9.63 15.89
N THR A 163 -2.35 -10.83 15.47
CA THR A 163 -1.48 -11.70 14.66
C THR A 163 -1.08 -11.01 13.36
N SER A 164 -2.07 -10.45 12.63
CA SER A 164 -1.83 -9.71 11.39
C SER A 164 -0.90 -8.50 11.60
N GLN A 165 -1.02 -7.77 12.71
CA GLN A 165 -0.10 -6.67 13.08
C GLN A 165 1.32 -7.18 13.28
N GLN A 166 1.50 -8.28 14.02
CA GLN A 166 2.82 -8.86 14.25
C GLN A 166 3.47 -9.35 12.95
N ASP A 167 2.69 -9.94 12.05
CA ASP A 167 3.20 -10.39 10.76
C ASP A 167 3.60 -9.22 9.87
N VAL A 168 2.83 -8.12 9.86
CA VAL A 168 3.23 -6.87 9.20
C VAL A 168 4.55 -6.33 9.75
N VAL A 169 4.72 -6.29 11.08
CA VAL A 169 5.98 -5.84 11.71
C VAL A 169 7.15 -6.74 11.28
N LYS A 170 6.99 -8.06 11.32
CA LYS A 170 8.05 -9.00 10.90
C LYS A 170 8.42 -8.82 9.42
N LEU A 171 7.43 -8.61 8.55
CA LEU A 171 7.67 -8.38 7.13
C LEU A 171 8.41 -7.05 6.89
N LEU A 172 8.04 -5.99 7.61
CA LEU A 172 8.74 -4.70 7.54
C LEU A 172 10.19 -4.83 8.00
N GLN A 173 10.44 -5.49 9.13
CA GLN A 173 11.80 -5.73 9.65
C GLN A 173 12.63 -6.59 8.70
N ALA A 174 12.03 -7.62 8.11
CA ALA A 174 12.71 -8.47 7.12
C ALA A 174 13.07 -7.70 5.85
N ALA A 175 12.16 -6.85 5.35
CA ALA A 175 12.41 -5.99 4.21
C ALA A 175 13.49 -4.96 4.52
N ASP A 176 13.43 -4.31 5.69
CA ASP A 176 14.43 -3.34 6.14
C ASP A 176 15.83 -3.99 6.21
N LYS A 177 15.91 -5.20 6.74
CA LYS A 177 17.16 -5.97 6.78
C LYS A 177 17.74 -6.24 5.40
N GLU A 178 16.93 -6.51 4.38
CA GLU A 178 17.44 -6.67 3.00
C GLU A 178 17.95 -5.33 2.43
N LEU A 179 17.28 -4.21 2.74
CA LEU A 179 17.78 -2.88 2.34
C LEU A 179 19.09 -2.51 3.05
N GLN A 180 19.22 -2.80 4.35
CA GLN A 180 20.45 -2.54 5.09
C GLN A 180 21.63 -3.33 4.53
N LYS A 181 21.43 -4.62 4.19
CA LYS A 181 22.48 -5.42 3.54
C LYS A 181 22.96 -4.77 2.25
N GLU A 182 22.03 -4.28 1.44
CA GLU A 182 22.36 -3.63 0.17
C GLU A 182 23.06 -2.29 0.39
N LEU A 183 22.61 -1.48 1.35
CA LEU A 183 23.29 -0.23 1.72
C LEU A 183 24.74 -0.47 2.13
N THR A 184 25.02 -1.50 2.91
CA THR A 184 26.39 -1.85 3.33
C THR A 184 27.29 -2.22 2.14
N LYS A 185 26.75 -2.81 1.06
CA LYS A 185 27.53 -3.08 -0.16
C LYS A 185 27.82 -1.81 -0.98
N LEU A 186 27.00 -0.77 -0.82
CA LEU A 186 27.08 0.51 -1.53
C LEU A 186 27.85 1.59 -0.74
N GLN A 187 28.50 1.24 0.36
CA GLN A 187 29.39 2.11 1.15
C GLN A 187 30.84 1.90 0.71
#